data_AF-A0A1S3KP07-F1
#
_entry.id   AF-A0A1S3KP07-F1
#
_cell.length_a   1.000
_cell.length_b   1.000
_cell.length_c   1.000
_cell.angle_alpha   90.00
_cell.angle_beta   90.00
_cell.angle_gamma   90.00
#
_symmetry.space_group_name_H-M   'P 1'
#
loop_
_entity.id
_entity.type
_entity.pdbx_description
1 polymer ?
#
loop_
_entity_poly.entity_id
_entity_poly.type
_entity_poly.pdbx_seq_one_letter_code
_entity_poly.pdbx_strand_id
1 'polypeptide(L)'
;MTSSHRVIPAQPSPSHLLINPNASATPEPGPGGHTSTKFMSELHSLHMPSWAIGALCVVSVCLVLSCCLCVWRKCLKKKDTEKEKKGKNGLNMDTELEGGNSEPLKDEGDTETGLTGREEEEPKEEVKLGRLEFSMDYNFTENTMVVGILQACDLPAMDVGGSSDPYVKLYLLPDKKRKFETKVHRKTLNPTFNETFTFKVPYNELGGRTLVMTVYDFDRFSKHDAIGALRVPMSSLDFSQMTQEWRELKKAEKEESERLGDICLSLRYVPTAGKLSIVVLEAKNLKKMDVGGLSDPYVKIHLLQNGKRLKKKKTSIKKNTLNPYYNESFSFEVPFEQIQKVQVAVTVLDYDKIGKNDAIGKVFLGGASSGTELRHWSDMLANPRRPIAQWHGLKAEDEVNAELAARK
;
A
#
# COMPACT_ATOMS: atom_id res chain seq x y z
N MET A 1 1.65 -14.85 -102.35
CA MET A 1 0.92 -13.67 -101.83
C MET A 1 1.63 -13.19 -100.57
N THR A 2 1.94 -11.88 -100.49
CA THR A 2 2.09 -11.03 -99.27
C THR A 2 2.80 -11.61 -98.02
N SER A 3 4.00 -11.15 -97.63
CA SER A 3 4.33 -9.86 -96.94
C SER A 3 3.98 -9.91 -95.43
N SER A 4 4.81 -9.48 -94.45
CA SER A 4 5.95 -8.54 -94.49
C SER A 4 7.02 -8.76 -93.38
N HIS A 5 8.21 -8.13 -93.52
CA HIS A 5 9.23 -7.92 -92.47
C HIS A 5 8.80 -6.80 -91.47
N ARG A 6 9.39 -6.51 -90.30
CA ARG A 6 10.79 -6.16 -89.87
C ARG A 6 10.86 -6.18 -88.30
N VAL A 7 11.93 -6.57 -87.59
CA VAL A 7 13.25 -5.90 -87.31
C VAL A 7 13.21 -4.69 -86.33
N ILE A 8 13.67 -4.88 -85.07
CA ILE A 8 14.77 -4.19 -84.29
C ILE A 8 14.94 -2.65 -84.49
N PRO A 9 15.22 -1.75 -83.48
CA PRO A 9 16.16 -1.90 -82.33
C PRO A 9 15.79 -1.26 -80.95
N ALA A 10 16.72 -1.38 -79.98
CA ALA A 10 16.84 -0.56 -78.75
C ALA A 10 17.74 0.68 -78.95
N GLN A 11 18.00 1.46 -77.87
CA GLN A 11 18.90 2.65 -77.66
C GLN A 11 18.12 3.92 -77.23
N PRO A 12 18.73 4.97 -76.63
CA PRO A 12 20.05 5.07 -75.97
C PRO A 12 20.00 5.71 -74.55
N SER A 13 21.16 5.73 -73.87
CA SER A 13 21.49 6.67 -72.78
C SER A 13 22.57 7.67 -73.24
N PRO A 14 22.51 8.97 -72.88
CA PRO A 14 23.64 9.89 -73.01
C PRO A 14 24.22 10.37 -71.65
N SER A 15 25.34 11.09 -71.72
CA SER A 15 26.39 11.13 -70.68
C SER A 15 26.85 12.53 -70.22
N HIS A 16 27.57 12.55 -69.09
CA HIS A 16 28.44 13.60 -68.49
C HIS A 16 28.90 14.83 -69.31
N LEU A 17 28.97 15.98 -68.62
CA LEU A 17 30.05 17.00 -68.61
C LEU A 17 30.12 17.62 -67.18
N LEU A 18 31.23 17.61 -66.42
CA LEU A 18 32.37 18.56 -66.36
C LEU A 18 31.98 19.99 -65.85
N ILE A 19 32.71 20.71 -64.97
CA ILE A 19 34.12 20.61 -64.50
C ILE A 19 34.32 21.08 -63.01
N ASN A 20 35.58 21.19 -62.52
CA ASN A 20 36.07 21.51 -61.14
C ASN A 20 36.56 23.01 -61.03
N PRO A 21 37.39 23.50 -60.06
CA PRO A 21 37.37 23.52 -58.57
C PRO A 21 37.44 24.96 -57.95
N ASN A 22 37.73 25.06 -56.64
CA ASN A 22 38.53 26.10 -55.94
C ASN A 22 37.79 27.20 -55.13
N ALA A 23 37.70 27.03 -53.81
CA ALA A 23 37.82 28.11 -52.80
C ALA A 23 38.15 27.52 -51.41
N SER A 24 39.19 28.05 -50.75
CA SER A 24 39.70 27.60 -49.45
C SER A 24 39.11 28.38 -48.27
N ALA A 25 38.82 27.72 -47.15
CA ALA A 25 38.76 28.35 -45.82
C ALA A 25 39.10 27.35 -44.69
N THR A 26 39.74 27.86 -43.64
CA THR A 26 40.34 27.13 -42.51
C THR A 26 39.34 26.74 -41.40
N PRO A 27 39.69 25.77 -40.52
CA PRO A 27 38.94 25.46 -39.30
C PRO A 27 39.46 26.27 -38.10
N GLU A 28 38.55 26.73 -37.24
CA GLU A 28 38.84 27.32 -35.91
C GLU A 28 37.78 26.83 -34.89
N PRO A 29 38.06 26.83 -33.57
CA PRO A 29 37.55 25.80 -32.67
C PRO A 29 36.31 26.21 -31.86
N GLY A 30 35.59 25.20 -31.36
CA GLY A 30 34.59 25.39 -30.31
C GLY A 30 35.19 25.26 -28.90
N PRO A 31 34.72 26.07 -27.94
CA PRO A 31 34.75 25.74 -26.52
C PRO A 31 33.32 25.56 -25.97
N GLY A 32 33.15 24.66 -25.00
CA GLY A 32 31.84 24.34 -24.43
C GLY A 32 31.46 25.13 -23.17
N GLY A 33 30.32 24.77 -22.59
CA GLY A 33 30.02 24.99 -21.16
C GLY A 33 29.44 26.34 -20.75
N HIS A 34 28.12 26.57 -20.97
CA HIS A 34 27.34 27.55 -20.19
C HIS A 34 25.83 27.26 -20.23
N THR A 35 25.33 26.46 -19.27
CA THR A 35 23.87 26.35 -19.01
C THR A 35 23.50 26.41 -17.52
N SER A 36 24.41 26.10 -16.59
CA SER A 36 24.10 26.14 -15.15
C SER A 36 24.14 27.55 -14.52
N THR A 37 24.85 28.51 -15.13
CA THR A 37 25.05 29.85 -14.51
C THR A 37 23.84 30.78 -14.66
N LYS A 38 23.12 30.72 -15.79
CA LYS A 38 21.91 31.55 -16.00
C LYS A 38 20.78 31.23 -15.02
N PHE A 39 20.60 29.96 -14.66
CA PHE A 39 19.55 29.55 -13.72
C PHE A 39 19.84 29.99 -12.27
N MET A 40 21.11 30.09 -11.88
CA MET A 40 21.48 30.55 -10.53
C MET A 40 21.53 32.08 -10.41
N SER A 41 21.71 32.82 -11.51
CA SER A 41 21.66 34.29 -11.51
C SER A 41 20.24 34.87 -11.38
N GLU A 42 19.20 34.14 -11.81
CA GLU A 42 17.80 34.62 -11.69
C GLU A 42 17.19 34.38 -10.30
N LEU A 43 17.77 33.51 -9.46
CA LEU A 43 17.19 33.19 -8.15
C LEU A 43 17.41 34.26 -7.06
N HIS A 44 18.18 35.32 -7.36
CA HIS A 44 18.70 36.25 -6.35
C HIS A 44 18.12 37.68 -6.41
N SER A 45 17.10 37.93 -7.26
CA SER A 45 16.47 39.26 -7.42
C SER A 45 15.03 39.36 -6.92
N LEU A 46 14.44 38.28 -6.38
CA LEU A 46 13.12 38.31 -5.75
C LEU A 46 13.19 39.01 -4.38
N HIS A 47 13.07 40.34 -4.39
CA HIS A 47 12.75 41.12 -3.19
C HIS A 47 11.35 40.73 -2.70
N MET A 48 11.29 39.71 -1.84
CA MET A 48 10.08 39.30 -1.14
C MET A 48 9.56 40.48 -0.31
N PRO A 49 8.31 40.94 -0.50
CA PRO A 49 7.78 42.04 0.29
C PRO A 49 7.69 41.63 1.76
N SER A 50 7.90 42.57 2.68
CA SER A 50 8.11 42.28 4.11
C SER A 50 6.98 41.46 4.76
N TRP A 51 5.74 41.58 4.26
CA TRP A 51 4.60 40.77 4.71
C TRP A 51 4.76 39.28 4.39
N ALA A 52 5.40 38.92 3.27
CA ALA A 52 5.62 37.54 2.87
C ALA A 52 6.70 36.86 3.71
N ILE A 53 7.72 37.62 4.14
CA ILE A 53 8.70 37.17 5.14
C ILE A 53 7.99 36.96 6.48
N GLY A 54 7.14 37.90 6.91
CA GLY A 54 6.29 37.75 8.10
C GLY A 54 5.42 36.49 8.04
N ALA A 55 4.75 36.24 6.91
CA ALA A 55 3.94 35.04 6.69
C ALA A 55 4.76 33.74 6.76
N LEU A 56 5.95 33.70 6.13
CA LEU A 56 6.86 32.55 6.22
C LEU A 56 7.36 32.31 7.64
N CYS A 57 7.66 33.36 8.40
CA CYS A 57 8.01 33.26 9.82
C CYS A 57 6.84 32.71 10.65
N VAL A 58 5.62 33.18 10.43
CA VAL A 58 4.42 32.66 11.12
C VAL A 58 4.18 31.19 10.77
N VAL A 59 4.26 30.81 9.50
CA VAL A 59 4.12 29.40 9.07
C VAL A 59 5.21 28.52 9.70
N SER A 60 6.46 28.99 9.72
CA SER A 60 7.58 28.29 10.36
C SER A 60 7.34 28.11 11.87
N VAL A 61 6.93 29.17 12.58
CA VAL A 61 6.59 29.11 14.02
C VAL A 61 5.41 28.18 14.27
N CYS A 62 4.36 28.21 13.46
CA CYS A 62 3.22 27.28 13.57
C CYS A 62 3.63 25.82 13.33
N LEU A 63 4.52 25.55 12.37
CA LEU A 63 5.07 24.22 12.14
C LEU A 63 5.95 23.73 13.29
N VAL A 64 6.81 24.60 13.85
CA VAL A 64 7.63 24.28 15.03
C VAL A 64 6.76 24.02 16.25
N LEU A 65 5.76 24.88 16.54
CA LEU A 65 4.82 24.68 17.64
C LEU A 65 4.00 23.39 17.47
N SER A 66 3.51 23.11 16.26
CA SER A 66 2.84 21.84 15.94
C SER A 66 3.76 20.63 16.18
N CYS A 67 5.01 20.70 15.74
CA CYS A 67 5.99 19.63 15.94
C CYS A 67 6.31 19.43 17.44
N CYS A 68 6.50 20.51 18.19
CA CYS A 68 6.69 20.48 19.65
C CYS A 68 5.48 19.89 20.37
N LEU A 69 4.25 20.24 19.98
CA LEU A 69 3.02 19.64 20.53
C LEU A 69 2.91 18.15 20.19
N CYS A 70 3.29 17.73 18.99
CA CYS A 70 3.33 16.32 18.58
C CYS A 70 4.37 15.51 19.39
N VAL A 71 5.57 16.07 19.62
CA VAL A 71 6.60 15.45 20.46
C VAL A 71 6.15 15.39 21.92
N TRP A 72 5.58 16.47 22.45
CA TRP A 72 5.05 16.49 23.82
C TRP A 72 3.92 15.47 24.03
N ARG A 73 2.99 15.34 23.08
CA ARG A 73 1.95 14.30 23.08
C ARG A 73 2.53 12.88 23.04
N LYS A 74 3.60 12.63 22.28
CA LYS A 74 4.31 11.33 22.30
C LYS A 74 5.01 11.06 23.63
N CYS A 75 5.61 12.07 24.26
CA CYS A 75 6.24 11.93 25.56
C CYS A 75 5.23 11.71 26.71
N LEU A 76 4.05 12.32 26.63
CA LEU A 76 2.96 12.09 27.59
C LEU A 76 2.41 10.66 27.48
N LYS A 77 2.06 10.18 26.28
CA LYS A 77 1.60 8.79 26.08
C LYS A 77 2.60 7.75 26.60
N LYS A 78 3.91 8.02 26.53
CA LYS A 78 4.95 7.13 27.07
C LYS A 78 4.92 7.00 28.60
N LYS A 79 4.41 8.02 29.31
CA LYS A 79 4.39 8.07 30.78
C LYS A 79 3.18 7.33 31.37
N ASP A 80 2.10 7.21 30.61
CA ASP A 80 0.91 6.46 31.01
C ASP A 80 1.11 4.94 30.84
N THR A 81 1.80 4.51 29.77
CA THR A 81 2.14 3.08 29.56
C THR A 81 3.08 2.50 30.64
N GLU A 82 3.86 3.34 31.34
CA GLU A 82 4.64 2.89 32.51
C GLU A 82 3.81 2.79 33.79
N LYS A 83 2.73 3.56 33.95
CA LYS A 83 1.85 3.46 35.12
C LYS A 83 0.99 2.19 35.07
N GLU A 84 0.47 1.83 33.90
CA GLU A 84 -0.34 0.61 33.72
C GLU A 84 0.43 -0.67 34.06
N LYS A 85 1.75 -0.70 33.82
CA LYS A 85 2.61 -1.85 34.16
C LYS A 85 3.06 -1.91 35.64
N LYS A 86 2.81 -0.88 36.44
CA LYS A 86 3.13 -0.86 37.89
C LYS A 86 1.93 -1.06 38.80
N GLY A 87 0.70 -1.01 38.30
CA GLY A 87 -0.53 -1.13 39.10
C GLY A 87 -0.98 -2.55 39.46
N LYS A 88 -0.28 -3.60 38.99
CA LYS A 88 -0.77 -5.00 39.10
C LYS A 88 0.05 -5.95 39.99
N ASN A 89 1.09 -5.46 40.67
CA ASN A 89 1.86 -6.25 41.65
C ASN A 89 1.99 -5.48 42.98
N GLY A 90 1.27 -5.93 44.00
CA GLY A 90 1.50 -5.53 45.39
C GLY A 90 0.27 -5.05 46.13
N LEU A 91 -0.37 -5.97 46.87
CA LEU A 91 -1.06 -5.71 48.15
C LEU A 91 -1.45 -7.06 48.78
N ASN A 92 -0.65 -7.51 49.74
CA ASN A 92 -1.02 -8.42 50.82
C ASN A 92 -0.12 -8.04 51.99
N MET A 93 -0.73 -7.57 53.09
CA MET A 93 -0.08 -7.54 54.40
C MET A 93 -1.18 -7.52 55.48
N ASP A 94 -1.48 -8.72 55.95
CA ASP A 94 -1.71 -9.15 57.34
C ASP A 94 -2.23 -8.13 58.37
N THR A 95 -3.30 -8.50 59.08
CA THR A 95 -3.42 -8.30 60.54
C THR A 95 -4.28 -9.43 61.12
N GLU A 96 -3.87 -9.97 62.26
CA GLU A 96 -4.48 -11.10 62.97
C GLU A 96 -5.81 -10.75 63.68
N LEU A 97 -6.60 -11.75 64.09
CA LEU A 97 -6.70 -12.15 65.51
C LEU A 97 -7.67 -13.34 65.76
N GLU A 98 -7.18 -14.27 66.59
CA GLU A 98 -7.83 -15.29 67.46
C GLU A 98 -9.06 -16.12 67.03
N GLY A 99 -8.95 -17.44 67.28
CA GLY A 99 -9.97 -18.15 68.08
C GLY A 99 -10.33 -19.60 67.73
N GLY A 100 -9.83 -20.57 68.51
CA GLY A 100 -10.68 -21.72 68.92
C GLY A 100 -10.57 -23.09 68.21
N ASN A 101 -9.49 -23.84 68.50
CA ASN A 101 -9.48 -25.26 68.91
C ASN A 101 -10.42 -26.31 68.26
N SER A 102 -9.86 -27.31 67.55
CA SER A 102 -10.02 -28.76 67.87
C SER A 102 -9.15 -29.68 66.97
N GLU A 103 -8.97 -30.93 67.41
CA GLU A 103 -7.88 -31.86 67.05
C GLU A 103 -8.14 -32.78 65.82
N PRO A 104 -7.14 -33.57 65.34
CA PRO A 104 -7.02 -33.96 63.94
C PRO A 104 -7.48 -35.39 63.62
N LEU A 105 -7.60 -35.70 62.32
CA LEU A 105 -7.52 -37.06 61.77
C LEU A 105 -6.79 -37.06 60.41
N LYS A 106 -6.02 -38.13 60.18
CA LYS A 106 -5.17 -38.37 59.00
C LYS A 106 -5.98 -39.06 57.90
N ASP A 107 -5.58 -38.91 56.64
CA ASP A 107 -5.04 -40.06 55.87
C ASP A 107 -4.24 -39.62 54.63
N GLU A 108 -3.41 -40.51 54.10
CA GLU A 108 -2.60 -40.34 52.90
C GLU A 108 -3.36 -40.76 51.62
N GLY A 109 -2.82 -40.46 50.42
CA GLY A 109 -3.45 -40.90 49.17
C GLY A 109 -2.86 -40.32 47.89
N ASP A 110 -1.66 -40.76 47.52
CA ASP A 110 -1.12 -40.51 46.17
C ASP A 110 -1.99 -41.17 45.10
N THR A 111 -2.35 -40.45 44.03
CA THR A 111 -2.48 -41.08 42.70
C THR A 111 -2.20 -40.09 41.58
N GLU A 112 -1.07 -40.31 40.91
CA GLU A 112 -0.71 -39.73 39.62
C GLU A 112 -1.63 -40.27 38.50
N THR A 113 -2.13 -39.42 37.60
CA THR A 113 -2.17 -39.68 36.14
C THR A 113 -2.70 -38.46 35.37
N GLY A 114 -2.09 -38.19 34.21
CA GLY A 114 -2.25 -36.93 33.51
C GLY A 114 -3.56 -36.77 32.72
N LEU A 115 -4.00 -35.52 32.60
CA LEU A 115 -4.99 -35.10 31.62
C LEU A 115 -4.41 -33.97 30.75
N THR A 116 -4.74 -34.03 29.47
CA THR A 116 -4.28 -33.11 28.43
C THR A 116 -4.66 -31.66 28.76
N GLY A 117 -3.67 -30.79 28.89
CA GLY A 117 -3.89 -29.35 28.93
C GLY A 117 -4.49 -28.86 27.62
N ARG A 118 -5.81 -28.80 27.54
CA ARG A 118 -6.48 -27.85 26.65
C ARG A 118 -6.16 -26.47 27.20
N GLU A 119 -5.49 -25.66 26.40
CA GLU A 119 -5.49 -24.22 26.61
C GLU A 119 -6.96 -23.76 26.51
N GLU A 120 -7.59 -23.49 27.64
CA GLU A 120 -8.88 -22.82 27.68
C GLU A 120 -8.62 -21.39 27.16
N GLU A 121 -8.99 -21.14 25.90
CA GLU A 121 -8.99 -19.78 25.37
C GLU A 121 -9.93 -18.94 26.24
N GLU A 122 -9.37 -18.04 27.06
CA GLU A 122 -10.17 -17.06 27.79
C GLU A 122 -11.10 -16.34 26.80
N PRO A 123 -12.40 -16.18 27.13
CA PRO A 123 -13.36 -15.58 26.24
C PRO A 123 -12.95 -14.13 25.98
N LYS A 124 -12.41 -13.87 24.78
CA LYS A 124 -12.11 -12.52 24.29
C LYS A 124 -13.40 -11.70 24.34
N GLU A 125 -13.45 -10.70 25.21
CA GLU A 125 -14.59 -9.79 25.32
C GLU A 125 -14.96 -9.26 23.93
N GLU A 126 -16.22 -9.48 23.53
CA GLU A 126 -16.71 -8.97 22.24
C GLU A 126 -16.79 -7.45 22.30
N VAL A 127 -15.78 -6.79 21.74
CA VAL A 127 -15.73 -5.34 21.60
C VAL A 127 -16.93 -4.89 20.78
N LYS A 128 -17.91 -4.25 21.44
CA LYS A 128 -19.08 -3.67 20.78
C LYS A 128 -18.66 -2.48 19.93
N LEU A 129 -18.90 -2.56 18.62
CA LEU A 129 -18.51 -1.53 17.64
C LEU A 129 -19.66 -0.59 17.27
N GLY A 130 -20.76 -0.64 18.02
CA GLY A 130 -22.00 0.09 17.74
C GLY A 130 -22.91 -0.59 16.72
N ARG A 131 -23.94 0.14 16.30
CA ARG A 131 -24.98 -0.33 15.38
C ARG A 131 -25.29 0.74 14.35
N LEU A 132 -25.68 0.34 13.14
CA LEU A 132 -26.08 1.23 12.05
C LEU A 132 -27.53 0.95 11.66
N GLU A 133 -28.33 2.01 11.55
CA GLU A 133 -29.67 1.99 10.96
C GLU A 133 -29.58 2.44 9.51
N PHE A 134 -30.20 1.64 8.64
CA PHE A 134 -30.23 1.89 7.22
C PHE A 134 -31.55 1.40 6.63
N SER A 135 -31.89 1.95 5.47
CA SER A 135 -33.03 1.51 4.68
C SER A 135 -32.60 1.09 3.28
N MET A 136 -33.36 0.20 2.67
CA MET A 136 -33.16 -0.30 1.31
C MET A 136 -34.50 -0.44 0.61
N ASP A 137 -34.55 0.01 -0.63
CA ASP A 137 -35.69 -0.12 -1.53
C ASP A 137 -35.21 -0.40 -2.96
N TYR A 138 -36.07 -0.99 -3.80
CA TYR A 138 -35.76 -1.28 -5.19
C TYR A 138 -36.84 -0.75 -6.15
N ASN A 139 -36.48 0.24 -6.95
CA ASN A 139 -37.35 0.76 -8.00
C ASN A 139 -37.24 -0.12 -9.26
N PHE A 140 -38.20 -1.03 -9.41
CA PHE A 140 -38.34 -1.93 -10.56
C PHE A 140 -38.57 -1.20 -11.89
N THR A 141 -39.13 0.01 -11.88
CA THR A 141 -39.37 0.82 -13.09
C THR A 141 -38.07 1.42 -13.63
N GLU A 142 -37.19 1.87 -12.74
CA GLU A 142 -35.91 2.52 -13.09
C GLU A 142 -34.71 1.55 -13.11
N ASN A 143 -34.87 0.32 -12.60
CA ASN A 143 -33.79 -0.62 -12.32
C ASN A 143 -32.71 -0.02 -11.39
N THR A 144 -33.16 0.64 -10.33
CA THR A 144 -32.32 1.32 -9.34
C THR A 144 -32.58 0.81 -7.93
N MET A 145 -31.50 0.46 -7.22
CA MET A 145 -31.55 0.18 -5.79
C MET A 145 -31.25 1.45 -5.02
N VAL A 146 -32.09 1.78 -4.05
CA VAL A 146 -31.98 2.98 -3.20
C VAL A 146 -31.56 2.53 -1.81
N VAL A 147 -30.53 3.16 -1.25
CA VAL A 147 -30.02 2.88 0.10
C VAL A 147 -30.03 4.17 0.91
N GLY A 148 -30.82 4.21 1.99
CA GLY A 148 -30.78 5.27 2.98
C GLY A 148 -29.83 4.91 4.12
N ILE A 149 -28.88 5.79 4.43
CA ILE A 149 -28.09 5.73 5.66
C ILE A 149 -28.73 6.71 6.64
N LEU A 150 -29.36 6.19 7.69
CA LEU A 150 -30.19 6.98 8.59
C LEU A 150 -29.36 7.51 9.75
N GLN A 151 -28.88 6.61 10.62
CA GLN A 151 -28.12 6.96 11.81
C GLN A 151 -27.29 5.79 12.33
N ALA A 152 -26.28 6.06 13.15
CA ALA A 152 -25.57 5.05 13.92
C ALA A 152 -25.68 5.36 15.41
N CYS A 153 -25.55 4.31 16.23
CA CYS A 153 -25.55 4.42 17.70
C CYS A 153 -24.43 3.59 18.33
N ASP A 154 -24.04 3.98 19.53
CA ASP A 154 -23.07 3.28 20.39
C ASP A 154 -21.70 3.05 19.72
N LEU A 155 -21.26 3.97 18.84
CA LEU A 155 -19.95 3.87 18.20
C LEU A 155 -18.83 4.02 19.26
N PRO A 156 -17.72 3.27 19.16
CA PRO A 156 -16.56 3.47 20.02
C PRO A 156 -15.88 4.82 19.74
N ALA A 157 -15.34 5.44 20.78
CA ALA A 157 -14.52 6.64 20.64
C ALA A 157 -13.11 6.28 20.14
N MET A 158 -12.78 6.73 18.93
CA MET A 158 -11.47 6.53 18.33
C MET A 158 -10.53 7.73 18.57
N ASP A 159 -11.09 8.94 18.75
CA ASP A 159 -10.32 10.14 19.09
C ASP A 159 -9.81 10.11 20.53
N VAL A 160 -8.64 10.74 20.74
CA VAL A 160 -8.08 11.08 22.06
C VAL A 160 -9.02 11.99 22.89
N GLY A 161 -10.05 12.57 22.26
CA GLY A 161 -11.08 13.38 22.92
C GLY A 161 -12.26 12.61 23.51
N GLY A 162 -12.30 11.27 23.40
CA GLY A 162 -13.47 10.47 23.83
C GLY A 162 -14.67 10.60 22.88
N SER A 163 -14.40 10.92 21.61
CA SER A 163 -15.39 11.06 20.55
C SER A 163 -14.93 10.32 19.28
N SER A 164 -15.68 10.51 18.20
CA SER A 164 -15.25 10.21 16.84
C SER A 164 -15.83 11.24 15.88
N ASP A 165 -15.27 11.35 14.69
CA ASP A 165 -15.78 12.11 13.54
C ASP A 165 -16.36 11.12 12.48
N PRO A 166 -17.46 10.39 12.77
CA PRO A 166 -17.91 9.28 11.91
C PRO A 166 -18.46 9.70 10.54
N TYR A 167 -18.18 8.85 9.54
CA TYR A 167 -18.84 8.83 8.24
C TYR A 167 -18.97 7.38 7.72
N VAL A 168 -19.94 7.13 6.83
CA VAL A 168 -20.19 5.80 6.26
C VAL A 168 -19.78 5.76 4.80
N LYS A 169 -19.03 4.71 4.43
CA LYS A 169 -18.60 4.42 3.06
C LYS A 169 -19.30 3.16 2.57
N LEU A 170 -19.92 3.22 1.41
CA LEU A 170 -20.76 2.15 0.87
C LEU A 170 -20.47 1.81 -0.60
N TYR A 171 -20.47 0.51 -0.90
CA TYR A 171 -20.22 -0.05 -2.23
C TYR A 171 -20.86 -1.44 -2.39
N LEU A 172 -21.02 -1.91 -3.63
CA LEU A 172 -21.66 -3.19 -3.94
C LEU A 172 -20.64 -4.20 -4.47
N LEU A 173 -20.27 -5.21 -3.68
CA LEU A 173 -19.45 -6.31 -4.17
C LEU A 173 -20.18 -7.06 -5.31
N PRO A 174 -19.45 -7.49 -6.36
CA PRO A 174 -17.99 -7.46 -6.52
C PRO A 174 -17.40 -6.11 -6.97
N ASP A 175 -18.21 -5.11 -7.34
CA ASP A 175 -17.76 -3.78 -7.77
C ASP A 175 -17.26 -2.92 -6.59
N LYS A 176 -15.96 -3.03 -6.31
CA LYS A 176 -15.24 -2.17 -5.36
C LYS A 176 -14.95 -0.75 -5.89
N LYS A 177 -15.21 -0.43 -7.17
CA LYS A 177 -14.84 0.87 -7.76
C LYS A 177 -15.90 1.93 -7.47
N ARG A 178 -17.19 1.58 -7.61
CA ARG A 178 -18.30 2.52 -7.36
C ARG A 178 -18.60 2.63 -5.86
N LYS A 179 -17.88 3.54 -5.22
CA LYS A 179 -17.98 3.88 -3.78
C LYS A 179 -18.77 5.19 -3.60
N PHE A 180 -19.66 5.22 -2.61
CA PHE A 180 -20.29 6.43 -2.09
C PHE A 180 -19.86 6.65 -0.63
N GLU A 181 -19.92 7.90 -0.16
CA GLU A 181 -19.53 8.31 1.19
C GLU A 181 -20.56 9.32 1.72
N THR A 182 -20.95 9.20 2.99
CA THR A 182 -21.73 10.23 3.69
C THR A 182 -20.86 11.43 4.04
N LYS A 183 -21.49 12.51 4.49
CA LYS A 183 -20.83 13.59 5.20
C LYS A 183 -20.22 13.08 6.50
N VAL A 184 -19.17 13.79 6.94
CA VAL A 184 -18.50 13.58 8.22
C VAL A 184 -19.25 14.35 9.31
N HIS A 185 -19.74 13.64 10.32
CA HIS A 185 -20.35 14.23 11.51
C HIS A 185 -19.28 14.35 12.59
N ARG A 186 -19.01 15.55 13.11
CA ARG A 186 -17.90 15.74 14.05
C ARG A 186 -18.28 15.47 15.50
N LYS A 187 -17.36 14.88 16.24
CA LYS A 187 -17.39 14.66 17.70
C LYS A 187 -18.70 14.04 18.19
N THR A 188 -19.14 12.97 17.55
CA THR A 188 -20.34 12.23 17.94
C THR A 188 -20.13 10.73 17.84
N LEU A 189 -20.70 10.00 18.81
CA LEU A 189 -20.79 8.54 18.80
C LEU A 189 -22.17 8.04 18.34
N ASN A 190 -23.09 8.99 18.11
CA ASN A 190 -24.46 8.74 17.65
C ASN A 190 -24.80 9.71 16.49
N PRO A 191 -24.19 9.55 15.30
CA PRO A 191 -24.43 10.40 14.14
C PRO A 191 -25.80 10.12 13.50
N THR A 192 -26.52 11.17 13.13
CA THR A 192 -27.70 11.10 12.25
C THR A 192 -27.33 11.64 10.87
N PHE A 193 -27.22 10.76 9.88
CA PHE A 193 -26.79 11.09 8.53
C PHE A 193 -27.97 11.54 7.65
N ASN A 194 -29.04 10.73 7.60
CA ASN A 194 -30.20 10.90 6.70
C ASN A 194 -29.80 11.15 5.23
N GLU A 195 -28.87 10.36 4.70
CA GLU A 195 -28.38 10.47 3.31
C GLU A 195 -28.79 9.26 2.47
N THR A 196 -29.23 9.51 1.23
CA THR A 196 -29.76 8.47 0.33
C THR A 196 -28.89 8.34 -0.92
N PHE A 197 -28.57 7.10 -1.30
CA PHE A 197 -27.67 6.76 -2.39
C PHE A 197 -28.32 5.79 -3.38
N THR A 198 -28.11 6.01 -4.68
CA THR A 198 -28.76 5.23 -5.74
C THR A 198 -27.74 4.41 -6.51
N PHE A 199 -27.89 3.09 -6.48
CA PHE A 199 -27.11 2.14 -7.27
C PHE A 199 -27.90 1.70 -8.50
N LYS A 200 -27.45 2.11 -9.70
CA LYS A 200 -27.94 1.56 -10.97
C LYS A 200 -27.47 0.10 -11.10
N VAL A 201 -28.40 -0.85 -10.93
CA VAL A 201 -28.16 -2.31 -10.91
C VAL A 201 -29.46 -3.03 -11.34
N PRO A 202 -29.46 -3.78 -12.46
CA PRO A 202 -30.58 -4.63 -12.85
C PRO A 202 -30.93 -5.71 -11.80
N TYR A 203 -32.23 -5.98 -11.60
CA TYR A 203 -32.70 -6.90 -10.56
C TYR A 203 -32.17 -8.34 -10.71
N ASN A 204 -32.04 -8.82 -11.94
CA ASN A 204 -31.46 -10.15 -12.24
C ASN A 204 -29.99 -10.28 -11.82
N GLU A 205 -29.23 -9.19 -11.74
CA GLU A 205 -27.85 -9.16 -11.25
C GLU A 205 -27.76 -8.92 -9.74
N LEU A 206 -28.88 -8.59 -9.08
CA LEU A 206 -28.88 -8.13 -7.70
C LEU A 206 -28.58 -9.28 -6.72
N GLY A 207 -29.19 -10.45 -6.91
CA GLY A 207 -29.05 -11.61 -6.01
C GLY A 207 -27.62 -12.14 -5.84
N GLY A 208 -26.72 -11.87 -6.80
CA GLY A 208 -25.30 -12.22 -6.70
C GLY A 208 -24.41 -11.18 -6.00
N ARG A 209 -24.98 -10.05 -5.54
CA ARG A 209 -24.24 -8.92 -4.98
C ARG A 209 -24.35 -8.85 -3.46
N THR A 210 -23.44 -8.11 -2.84
CA THR A 210 -23.44 -7.82 -1.40
C THR A 210 -23.17 -6.35 -1.18
N LEU A 211 -24.10 -5.66 -0.52
CA LEU A 211 -23.90 -4.28 -0.07
C LEU A 211 -22.94 -4.31 1.12
N VAL A 212 -21.89 -3.51 1.04
CA VAL A 212 -20.95 -3.30 2.14
C VAL A 212 -21.07 -1.85 2.57
N MET A 213 -21.28 -1.64 3.87
CA MET A 213 -21.32 -0.33 4.51
C MET A 213 -20.29 -0.34 5.63
N THR A 214 -19.25 0.49 5.53
CA THR A 214 -18.18 0.59 6.53
C THR A 214 -18.22 1.96 7.17
N VAL A 215 -18.33 2.00 8.49
CA VAL A 215 -18.24 3.22 9.29
C VAL A 215 -16.75 3.50 9.56
N TYR A 216 -16.32 4.70 9.24
CA TYR A 216 -14.97 5.20 9.43
C TYR A 216 -14.97 6.41 10.36
N ASP A 217 -13.90 6.55 11.13
CA ASP A 217 -13.54 7.75 11.86
C ASP A 217 -12.72 8.67 10.94
N PHE A 218 -13.19 9.89 10.70
CA PHE A 218 -12.45 10.86 9.87
C PHE A 218 -11.31 11.47 10.66
N ASP A 219 -10.09 11.37 10.11
CA ASP A 219 -8.88 11.79 10.83
C ASP A 219 -8.05 12.77 9.98
N ARG A 220 -7.91 14.02 10.44
CA ARG A 220 -7.39 15.13 9.61
C ARG A 220 -5.91 14.98 9.25
N PHE A 221 -5.13 14.29 10.08
CA PHE A 221 -3.67 14.21 9.95
C PHE A 221 -3.14 12.76 9.97
N SER A 222 -4.03 11.77 9.95
CA SER A 222 -3.73 10.35 9.97
C SER A 222 -4.49 9.62 8.86
N LYS A 223 -4.32 8.30 8.78
CA LYS A 223 -5.24 7.45 8.03
C LYS A 223 -6.53 7.29 8.84
N HIS A 224 -7.68 7.44 8.17
CA HIS A 224 -9.00 7.23 8.80
C HIS A 224 -9.13 5.79 9.33
N ASP A 225 -9.58 5.65 10.57
CA ASP A 225 -9.73 4.34 11.21
C ASP A 225 -11.09 3.73 10.91
N ALA A 226 -11.11 2.44 10.56
CA ALA A 226 -12.36 1.71 10.31
C ALA A 226 -12.96 1.24 11.63
N ILE A 227 -14.07 1.85 12.04
CA ILE A 227 -14.80 1.52 13.27
C ILE A 227 -15.43 0.12 13.14
N GLY A 228 -16.17 -0.11 12.05
CA GLY A 228 -16.88 -1.36 11.83
C GLY A 228 -17.54 -1.42 10.46
N ALA A 229 -18.02 -2.61 10.08
CA ALA A 229 -18.67 -2.83 8.79
C ALA A 229 -19.90 -3.73 8.90
N LEU A 230 -20.88 -3.44 8.06
CA LEU A 230 -21.99 -4.30 7.71
C LEU A 230 -21.76 -4.88 6.31
N ARG A 231 -22.13 -6.16 6.17
CA ARG A 231 -22.22 -6.87 4.89
C ARG A 231 -23.63 -7.43 4.78
N VAL A 232 -24.38 -6.99 3.77
CA VAL A 232 -25.76 -7.40 3.53
C VAL A 232 -25.82 -8.11 2.17
N PRO A 233 -25.92 -9.47 2.14
CA PRO A 233 -26.14 -10.20 0.91
C PRO A 233 -27.51 -9.82 0.34
N MET A 234 -27.57 -9.38 -0.91
CA MET A 234 -28.84 -8.96 -1.52
C MET A 234 -29.83 -10.13 -1.66
N SER A 235 -29.34 -11.36 -1.77
CA SER A 235 -30.15 -12.59 -1.74
C SER A 235 -30.85 -12.87 -0.40
N SER A 236 -30.50 -12.14 0.67
CA SER A 236 -31.13 -12.28 2.00
C SER A 236 -32.29 -11.32 2.24
N LEU A 237 -32.63 -10.49 1.26
CA LEU A 237 -33.62 -9.42 1.38
C LEU A 237 -34.81 -9.68 0.45
N ASP A 238 -36.01 -9.38 0.93
CA ASP A 238 -37.16 -9.21 0.07
C ASP A 238 -37.27 -7.74 -0.36
N PHE A 239 -37.17 -7.51 -1.67
CA PHE A 239 -37.32 -6.18 -2.27
C PHE A 239 -38.76 -5.87 -2.68
N SER A 240 -39.74 -6.68 -2.26
CA SER A 240 -41.18 -6.37 -2.43
C SER A 240 -41.63 -5.19 -1.55
N GLN A 241 -40.86 -4.88 -0.49
CA GLN A 241 -41.13 -3.80 0.46
C GLN A 241 -39.82 -3.09 0.83
N MET A 242 -39.93 -1.81 1.18
CA MET A 242 -38.83 -1.04 1.76
C MET A 242 -38.41 -1.69 3.09
N THR A 243 -37.18 -2.20 3.14
CA THR A 243 -36.57 -2.73 4.37
C THR A 243 -35.94 -1.57 5.15
N GLN A 244 -36.23 -1.43 6.44
CA GLN A 244 -35.50 -0.54 7.35
C GLN A 244 -35.21 -1.31 8.64
N GLU A 245 -33.94 -1.35 9.04
CA GLU A 245 -33.50 -2.16 10.18
C GLU A 245 -32.22 -1.62 10.83
N TRP A 246 -32.03 -2.02 12.09
CA TRP A 246 -30.78 -1.85 12.82
C TRP A 246 -29.93 -3.12 12.70
N ARG A 247 -28.65 -2.99 12.34
CA ARG A 247 -27.69 -4.10 12.40
C ARG A 247 -26.43 -3.73 13.16
N GLU A 248 -25.87 -4.71 13.86
CA GLU A 248 -24.65 -4.58 14.65
C GLU A 248 -23.41 -4.54 13.76
N LEU A 249 -22.54 -3.55 14.02
CA LEU A 249 -21.30 -3.38 13.27
C LEU A 249 -20.32 -4.50 13.65
N LYS A 250 -19.87 -5.25 12.65
CA LYS A 250 -18.83 -6.26 12.83
C LYS A 250 -17.47 -5.63 12.58
N LYS A 251 -16.41 -6.24 13.11
CA LYS A 251 -15.04 -5.78 12.87
C LYS A 251 -14.82 -5.65 11.37
N ALA A 252 -14.48 -4.45 10.91
CA ALA A 252 -14.18 -4.25 9.50
C ALA A 252 -13.00 -5.16 9.13
N GLU A 253 -13.23 -6.05 8.16
CA GLU A 253 -12.12 -6.62 7.41
C GLU A 253 -11.28 -5.43 6.92
N LYS A 254 -9.97 -5.44 7.21
CA LYS A 254 -9.08 -4.44 6.62
C LYS A 254 -9.35 -4.46 5.12
N GLU A 255 -9.70 -3.31 4.56
CA GLU A 255 -9.78 -3.15 3.11
C GLU A 255 -8.43 -3.63 2.57
N GLU A 256 -8.41 -4.83 1.96
CA GLU A 256 -7.20 -5.38 1.36
C GLU A 256 -6.75 -4.32 0.36
N SER A 257 -5.67 -3.62 0.72
CA SER A 257 -4.98 -2.67 -0.14
C SER A 257 -4.81 -3.35 -1.49
N GLU A 258 -5.53 -2.85 -2.50
CA GLU A 258 -5.90 -3.61 -3.70
C GLU A 258 -4.74 -4.50 -4.14
N ARG A 259 -4.89 -5.83 -4.03
CA ARG A 259 -3.76 -6.76 -4.18
C ARG A 259 -3.02 -6.44 -5.48
N LEU A 260 -1.80 -5.91 -5.35
CA LEU A 260 -1.02 -5.39 -6.48
C LEU A 260 -0.34 -6.51 -7.29
N GLY A 261 -0.42 -7.74 -6.77
CA GLY A 261 0.17 -8.96 -7.28
C GLY A 261 1.28 -9.48 -6.38
N ASP A 262 1.83 -10.65 -6.73
CA ASP A 262 2.98 -11.25 -6.06
C ASP A 262 4.16 -11.37 -7.04
N ILE A 263 5.39 -11.23 -6.54
CA ILE A 263 6.63 -11.45 -7.31
C ILE A 263 7.47 -12.57 -6.67
N CYS A 264 7.97 -13.49 -7.52
CA CYS A 264 8.86 -14.56 -7.13
C CYS A 264 10.32 -14.17 -7.42
N LEU A 265 11.14 -14.11 -6.36
CA LEU A 265 12.53 -13.70 -6.40
C LEU A 265 13.42 -14.84 -5.89
N SER A 266 14.54 -15.10 -6.57
CA SER A 266 15.58 -16.00 -6.07
C SER A 266 16.82 -15.22 -5.70
N LEU A 267 17.20 -15.30 -4.42
CA LEU A 267 18.35 -14.62 -3.84
C LEU A 267 19.48 -15.61 -3.57
N ARG A 268 20.71 -15.21 -3.91
CA ARG A 268 21.93 -16.00 -3.65
C ARG A 268 23.08 -15.08 -3.29
N TYR A 269 23.71 -15.30 -2.14
CA TYR A 269 24.91 -14.56 -1.74
C TYR A 269 26.16 -15.47 -1.68
N VAL A 270 27.30 -14.94 -2.13
CA VAL A 270 28.62 -15.60 -2.05
C VAL A 270 29.58 -14.67 -1.31
N PRO A 271 29.82 -14.89 0.00
CA PRO A 271 30.65 -14.01 0.82
C PRO A 271 32.07 -13.82 0.29
N THR A 272 32.76 -14.92 -0.07
CA THR A 272 34.14 -14.92 -0.55
C THR A 272 34.38 -14.08 -1.81
N ALA A 273 33.34 -13.90 -2.64
CA ALA A 273 33.40 -13.11 -3.86
C ALA A 273 32.66 -11.76 -3.74
N GLY A 274 32.11 -11.44 -2.56
CA GLY A 274 31.24 -10.29 -2.34
C GLY A 274 30.07 -10.23 -3.34
N LYS A 275 29.51 -11.37 -3.78
CA LYS A 275 28.59 -11.41 -4.93
C LYS A 275 27.16 -11.72 -4.48
N LEU A 276 26.28 -10.73 -4.65
CA LEU A 276 24.83 -10.87 -4.51
C LEU A 276 24.20 -11.09 -5.88
N SER A 277 23.60 -12.25 -6.09
CA SER A 277 22.82 -12.57 -7.30
C SER A 277 21.33 -12.61 -6.97
N ILE A 278 20.54 -11.99 -7.84
CA ILE A 278 19.09 -11.82 -7.73
C ILE A 278 18.48 -12.24 -9.06
N VAL A 279 17.71 -13.33 -9.06
CA VAL A 279 16.96 -13.78 -10.22
C VAL A 279 15.51 -13.36 -10.06
N VAL A 280 15.00 -12.59 -11.01
CA VAL A 280 13.57 -12.32 -11.13
C VAL A 280 12.97 -13.51 -11.89
N LEU A 281 12.21 -14.35 -11.21
CA LEU A 281 11.65 -15.56 -11.81
C LEU A 281 10.38 -15.20 -12.58
N GLU A 282 9.34 -14.78 -11.86
CA GLU A 282 8.02 -14.47 -12.41
C GLU A 282 7.24 -13.55 -11.45
N ALA A 283 6.13 -13.00 -11.92
CA ALA A 283 5.12 -12.39 -11.08
C ALA A 283 3.73 -12.92 -11.46
N LYS A 284 2.75 -12.80 -10.56
CA LYS A 284 1.37 -13.26 -10.77
C LYS A 284 0.35 -12.29 -10.20
N ASN A 285 -0.87 -12.36 -10.71
CA ASN A 285 -2.02 -11.57 -10.27
C ASN A 285 -1.73 -10.06 -10.19
N LEU A 286 -0.89 -9.54 -11.10
CA LEU A 286 -0.54 -8.12 -11.11
C LEU A 286 -1.79 -7.24 -11.30
N LYS A 287 -1.79 -6.06 -10.66
CA LYS A 287 -2.84 -5.07 -10.89
C LYS A 287 -2.78 -4.54 -12.32
N LYS A 288 -3.92 -4.61 -13.00
CA LYS A 288 -4.18 -4.03 -14.32
C LYS A 288 -4.09 -2.50 -14.28
N MET A 289 -3.25 -1.88 -15.13
CA MET A 289 -3.18 -0.42 -15.25
C MET A 289 -3.77 0.10 -16.56
N ASP A 290 -3.66 -0.64 -17.67
CA ASP A 290 -4.11 -0.16 -18.99
C ASP A 290 -5.63 0.01 -19.12
N VAL A 291 -6.04 1.14 -19.70
CA VAL A 291 -7.42 1.38 -20.16
C VAL A 291 -7.63 0.74 -21.54
N GLY A 292 -7.70 -0.60 -21.57
CA GLY A 292 -8.06 -1.39 -22.75
C GLY A 292 -7.14 -2.58 -23.04
N GLY A 293 -5.89 -2.54 -22.56
CA GLY A 293 -4.98 -3.70 -22.49
C GLY A 293 -5.11 -4.46 -21.16
N LEU A 294 -4.13 -5.28 -20.81
CA LEU A 294 -3.89 -5.76 -19.43
C LEU A 294 -2.88 -4.85 -18.72
N SER A 295 -1.61 -5.16 -18.91
CA SER A 295 -0.40 -4.43 -18.52
C SER A 295 0.77 -4.96 -19.36
N ASP A 296 1.80 -4.15 -19.58
CA ASP A 296 3.09 -4.48 -20.18
C ASP A 296 4.21 -4.54 -19.08
N PRO A 297 4.15 -5.45 -18.08
CA PRO A 297 5.00 -5.36 -16.89
C PRO A 297 6.50 -5.60 -17.11
N TYR A 298 7.31 -4.82 -16.39
CA TYR A 298 8.75 -5.02 -16.22
C TYR A 298 9.22 -4.65 -14.80
N VAL A 299 10.36 -5.22 -14.39
CA VAL A 299 10.87 -5.08 -13.03
C VAL A 299 12.12 -4.21 -13.01
N LYS A 300 12.17 -3.21 -12.11
CA LYS A 300 13.37 -2.42 -11.79
C LYS A 300 13.92 -2.84 -10.43
N ILE A 301 15.21 -3.16 -10.40
CA ILE A 301 15.94 -3.48 -9.16
C ILE A 301 16.88 -2.31 -8.84
N HIS A 302 16.75 -1.74 -7.65
CA HIS A 302 17.66 -0.73 -7.11
C HIS A 302 18.38 -1.28 -5.89
N LEU A 303 19.71 -1.36 -5.95
CA LEU A 303 20.54 -1.56 -4.77
C LEU A 303 20.70 -0.20 -4.08
N LEU A 304 20.34 -0.12 -2.80
CA LEU A 304 20.48 1.03 -1.94
C LEU A 304 21.44 0.75 -0.79
N GLN A 305 22.05 1.80 -0.26
CA GLN A 305 22.85 1.78 0.98
C GLN A 305 22.69 3.15 1.66
N ASN A 306 22.42 3.16 2.97
CA ASN A 306 22.19 4.38 3.75
C ASN A 306 21.19 5.36 3.05
N GLY A 307 20.08 4.82 2.53
CA GLY A 307 19.06 5.58 1.79
C GLY A 307 19.47 6.10 0.39
N LYS A 308 20.72 5.93 -0.06
CA LYS A 308 21.21 6.34 -1.39
C LYS A 308 21.14 5.18 -2.38
N ARG A 309 20.74 5.45 -3.63
CA ARG A 309 20.69 4.47 -4.73
C ARG A 309 22.10 4.29 -5.31
N LEU A 310 22.64 3.08 -5.29
CA LEU A 310 23.99 2.75 -5.77
C LEU A 310 24.00 2.22 -7.20
N LYS A 311 23.25 1.13 -7.46
CA LYS A 311 23.22 0.42 -8.75
C LYS A 311 21.76 0.15 -9.13
N LYS A 312 21.43 0.25 -10.42
CA LYS A 312 20.10 0.00 -10.99
C LYS A 312 20.18 -1.03 -12.11
N LYS A 313 19.26 -1.98 -12.12
CA LYS A 313 19.07 -2.96 -13.21
C LYS A 313 17.58 -3.07 -13.54
N LYS A 314 17.25 -3.60 -14.72
CA LYS A 314 15.86 -3.80 -15.18
C LYS A 314 15.74 -5.08 -15.99
N THR A 315 14.56 -5.70 -15.99
CA THR A 315 14.22 -6.83 -16.86
C THR A 315 13.87 -6.40 -18.28
N SER A 316 13.66 -7.39 -19.15
CA SER A 316 12.82 -7.23 -20.35
C SER A 316 11.38 -6.84 -19.98
N ILE A 317 10.65 -6.30 -20.96
CA ILE A 317 9.22 -5.95 -20.87
C ILE A 317 8.42 -7.13 -21.41
N LYS A 318 7.42 -7.60 -20.66
CA LYS A 318 6.48 -8.65 -21.09
C LYS A 318 5.18 -7.96 -21.44
N LYS A 319 4.66 -8.16 -22.65
CA LYS A 319 3.48 -7.42 -23.13
C LYS A 319 2.17 -8.11 -22.77
N ASN A 320 1.15 -7.31 -22.48
CA ASN A 320 -0.24 -7.70 -22.28
C ASN A 320 -0.42 -8.94 -21.38
N THR A 321 0.14 -8.90 -20.16
CA THR A 321 0.04 -10.00 -19.19
C THR A 321 0.04 -9.51 -17.75
N LEU A 322 -0.75 -10.18 -16.89
CA LEU A 322 -0.72 -9.99 -15.42
C LEU A 322 0.06 -11.10 -14.70
N ASN A 323 0.60 -12.06 -15.46
CA ASN A 323 1.41 -13.18 -14.96
C ASN A 323 2.72 -13.33 -15.77
N PRO A 324 3.63 -12.35 -15.72
CA PRO A 324 4.85 -12.36 -16.51
C PRO A 324 5.92 -13.34 -16.00
N TYR A 325 6.45 -14.16 -16.91
CA TYR A 325 7.65 -14.99 -16.67
C TYR A 325 8.91 -14.31 -17.22
N TYR A 326 9.92 -14.12 -16.37
CA TYR A 326 11.18 -13.44 -16.69
C TYR A 326 12.36 -14.42 -16.74
N ASN A 327 12.64 -15.11 -15.62
CA ASN A 327 13.86 -15.87 -15.37
C ASN A 327 15.17 -15.11 -15.69
N GLU A 328 15.22 -13.84 -15.28
CA GLU A 328 16.35 -12.93 -15.57
C GLU A 328 17.25 -12.75 -14.36
N SER A 329 18.56 -13.00 -14.52
CA SER A 329 19.54 -12.99 -13.44
C SER A 329 20.39 -11.71 -13.42
N PHE A 330 20.46 -11.08 -12.25
CA PHE A 330 21.19 -9.84 -12.01
C PHE A 330 22.21 -10.04 -10.90
N SER A 331 23.44 -9.54 -11.09
CA SER A 331 24.49 -9.62 -10.06
C SER A 331 24.97 -8.24 -9.63
N PHE A 332 25.24 -8.10 -8.34
CA PHE A 332 25.78 -6.92 -7.68
C PHE A 332 27.01 -7.32 -6.84
N GLU A 333 28.06 -6.50 -6.88
CA GLU A 333 29.15 -6.59 -5.89
C GLU A 333 28.73 -5.87 -4.61
N VAL A 334 28.72 -6.60 -3.51
CA VAL A 334 28.45 -6.17 -2.14
C VAL A 334 29.40 -6.93 -1.20
N PRO A 335 30.46 -6.30 -0.66
CA PRO A 335 31.32 -6.88 0.36
C PRO A 335 30.54 -7.33 1.59
N PHE A 336 31.02 -8.35 2.30
CA PHE A 336 30.27 -8.97 3.40
C PHE A 336 30.04 -7.98 4.57
N GLU A 337 31.02 -7.11 4.81
CA GLU A 337 30.99 -6.04 5.82
C GLU A 337 29.88 -5.01 5.55
N GLN A 338 29.36 -4.99 4.31
CA GLN A 338 28.32 -4.07 3.85
C GLN A 338 26.96 -4.75 3.68
N ILE A 339 26.86 -6.09 3.73
CA ILE A 339 25.64 -6.82 3.36
C ILE A 339 24.45 -6.51 4.29
N GLN A 340 24.70 -6.16 5.55
CA GLN A 340 23.66 -5.74 6.49
C GLN A 340 23.18 -4.29 6.27
N LYS A 341 24.00 -3.46 5.60
CA LYS A 341 23.73 -2.03 5.34
C LYS A 341 23.09 -1.77 3.97
N VAL A 342 23.07 -2.77 3.09
CA VAL A 342 22.38 -2.67 1.80
C VAL A 342 20.91 -3.06 1.90
N GLN A 343 20.11 -2.48 1.02
CA GLN A 343 18.72 -2.81 0.79
C GLN A 343 18.51 -2.97 -0.72
N VAL A 344 17.71 -3.94 -1.13
CA VAL A 344 17.33 -4.15 -2.53
C VAL A 344 15.86 -3.78 -2.68
N ALA A 345 15.56 -2.65 -3.30
CA ALA A 345 14.18 -2.30 -3.67
C ALA A 345 13.86 -2.86 -5.06
N VAL A 346 12.81 -3.66 -5.14
CA VAL A 346 12.30 -4.26 -6.38
C VAL A 346 10.95 -3.63 -6.67
N THR A 347 10.84 -2.89 -7.78
CA THR A 347 9.61 -2.25 -8.24
C THR A 347 9.13 -2.94 -9.51
N VAL A 348 7.87 -3.39 -9.54
CA VAL A 348 7.18 -3.80 -10.76
C VAL A 348 6.47 -2.58 -11.34
N LEU A 349 6.68 -2.32 -12.62
CA LEU A 349 6.06 -1.20 -13.33
C LEU A 349 5.37 -1.69 -14.59
N ASP A 350 4.34 -0.97 -14.98
CA ASP A 350 3.76 -1.04 -16.30
C ASP A 350 4.63 -0.26 -17.31
N TYR A 351 4.59 -0.65 -18.59
CA TYR A 351 5.28 0.04 -19.67
C TYR A 351 4.30 0.76 -20.60
N ASP A 352 4.16 2.06 -20.39
CA ASP A 352 3.36 2.92 -21.23
C ASP A 352 4.15 3.36 -22.48
N LYS A 353 3.59 3.10 -23.66
CA LYS A 353 4.16 3.58 -24.94
C LYS A 353 4.12 5.11 -25.06
N ILE A 354 3.16 5.75 -24.40
CA ILE A 354 2.94 7.20 -24.40
C ILE A 354 2.67 7.62 -22.96
N GLY A 355 3.53 8.48 -22.41
CA GLY A 355 3.42 8.96 -21.03
C GLY A 355 4.51 8.44 -20.11
N LYS A 356 4.20 8.32 -18.82
CA LYS A 356 5.13 7.93 -17.77
C LYS A 356 4.72 6.55 -17.23
N ASN A 357 5.61 5.57 -17.43
CA ASN A 357 5.53 4.24 -16.83
C ASN A 357 5.04 4.24 -15.37
N ASP A 358 3.86 3.69 -15.13
CA ASP A 358 3.27 3.62 -13.79
C ASP A 358 3.84 2.47 -12.94
N ALA A 359 3.87 2.66 -11.62
CA ALA A 359 4.32 1.64 -10.68
C ALA A 359 3.13 0.76 -10.25
N ILE A 360 3.15 -0.51 -10.64
CA ILE A 360 2.16 -1.51 -10.22
C ILE A 360 2.32 -1.79 -8.72
N GLY A 361 3.56 -1.97 -8.26
CA GLY A 361 3.85 -2.22 -6.86
C GLY A 361 5.33 -2.44 -6.56
N LYS A 362 5.67 -2.57 -5.28
CA LYS A 362 7.04 -2.55 -4.79
C LYS A 362 7.24 -3.41 -3.56
N VAL A 363 8.45 -3.95 -3.42
CA VAL A 363 8.96 -4.60 -2.20
C VAL A 363 10.40 -4.18 -1.96
N PHE A 364 10.91 -4.39 -0.75
CA PHE A 364 12.34 -4.23 -0.47
C PHE A 364 12.85 -5.32 0.47
N LEU A 365 14.06 -5.82 0.19
CA LEU A 365 14.71 -6.90 0.94
C LEU A 365 16.03 -6.38 1.49
N GLY A 366 16.37 -6.74 2.74
CA GLY A 366 17.56 -6.24 3.41
C GLY A 366 17.48 -6.41 4.92
N GLY A 367 18.57 -6.13 5.64
CA GLY A 367 18.61 -6.21 7.11
C GLY A 367 17.60 -5.30 7.82
N ALA A 368 17.10 -4.27 7.13
CA ALA A 368 16.09 -3.34 7.62
C ALA A 368 14.66 -3.62 7.10
N SER A 369 14.40 -4.72 6.41
CA SER A 369 13.03 -5.11 6.03
C SER A 369 12.27 -5.74 7.23
N SER A 370 11.06 -6.23 7.02
CA SER A 370 10.28 -6.96 8.05
C SER A 370 9.58 -8.17 7.41
N GLY A 371 8.97 -9.03 8.23
CA GLY A 371 8.15 -10.14 7.75
C GLY A 371 8.84 -11.08 6.75
N THR A 372 8.16 -11.36 5.65
CA THR A 372 8.56 -12.30 4.58
C THR A 372 9.87 -11.88 3.91
N GLU A 373 10.05 -10.59 3.67
CA GLU A 373 11.22 -9.99 3.03
C GLU A 373 12.47 -10.10 3.91
N LEU A 374 12.33 -9.89 5.22
CA LEU A 374 13.43 -10.08 6.17
C LEU A 374 13.80 -11.55 6.31
N ARG A 375 12.79 -12.44 6.37
CA ARG A 375 13.02 -13.89 6.40
C ARG A 375 13.81 -14.34 5.18
N HIS A 376 13.41 -13.94 3.97
CA HIS A 376 14.12 -14.30 2.73
C HIS A 376 15.57 -13.82 2.72
N TRP A 377 15.81 -12.61 3.22
CA TRP A 377 17.16 -12.05 3.35
C TRP A 377 18.02 -12.84 4.35
N SER A 378 17.46 -13.20 5.51
CA SER A 378 18.12 -14.05 6.50
C SER A 378 18.40 -15.45 5.98
N ASP A 379 17.44 -16.08 5.29
CA ASP A 379 17.56 -17.42 4.72
C ASP A 379 18.66 -17.46 3.63
N MET A 380 18.78 -16.41 2.82
CA MET A 380 19.88 -16.22 1.87
C MET A 380 21.26 -16.13 2.57
N LEU A 381 21.36 -15.41 3.69
CA LEU A 381 22.61 -15.26 4.43
C LEU A 381 23.00 -16.53 5.20
N ALA A 382 22.02 -17.24 5.76
CA ALA A 382 22.21 -18.52 6.44
C ALA A 382 22.59 -19.67 5.50
N ASN A 383 22.23 -19.58 4.21
CA ASN A 383 22.52 -20.58 3.19
C ASN A 383 23.50 -20.07 2.11
N PRO A 384 24.76 -19.72 2.47
CA PRO A 384 25.70 -19.12 1.54
C PRO A 384 25.97 -20.05 0.35
N ARG A 385 26.08 -19.45 -0.85
CA ARG A 385 26.24 -20.12 -2.15
C ARG A 385 25.02 -20.93 -2.64
N ARG A 386 23.90 -21.02 -1.89
CA ARG A 386 22.65 -21.61 -2.39
C ARG A 386 21.67 -20.51 -2.84
N PRO A 387 20.96 -20.67 -3.97
CA PRO A 387 19.83 -19.82 -4.30
C PRO A 387 18.60 -20.22 -3.47
N ILE A 388 17.94 -19.24 -2.87
CA ILE A 388 16.67 -19.39 -2.14
C ILE A 388 15.59 -18.63 -2.92
N ALA A 389 14.54 -19.31 -3.37
CA ALA A 389 13.43 -18.72 -4.11
C ALA A 389 12.22 -18.50 -3.19
N GLN A 390 11.61 -17.31 -3.25
CA GLN A 390 10.49 -16.94 -2.38
C GLN A 390 9.54 -15.93 -3.06
N TRP A 391 8.26 -16.03 -2.72
CA TRP A 391 7.21 -15.11 -3.14
C TRP A 391 7.07 -13.93 -2.18
N HIS A 392 6.83 -12.73 -2.73
CA HIS A 392 6.60 -11.51 -1.99
C HIS A 392 5.36 -10.79 -2.54
N GLY A 393 4.43 -10.42 -1.67
CA GLY A 393 3.27 -9.62 -2.04
C GLY A 393 3.69 -8.17 -2.29
N LEU A 394 3.26 -7.58 -3.40
CA LEU A 394 3.60 -6.20 -3.78
C LEU A 394 2.81 -5.20 -2.93
N LYS A 395 3.50 -4.22 -2.35
CA LYS A 395 2.93 -3.06 -1.64
C LYS A 395 2.92 -1.81 -2.51
N ALA A 396 2.20 -0.77 -2.08
CA ALA A 396 2.20 0.51 -2.79
C ALA A 396 3.61 1.14 -2.79
N GLU A 397 4.02 1.77 -3.89
CA GLU A 397 5.37 2.35 -3.99
C GLU A 397 5.61 3.42 -2.90
N ASP A 398 4.61 4.25 -2.59
CA ASP A 398 4.74 5.32 -1.59
C ASP A 398 4.83 4.79 -0.15
N GLU A 399 4.11 3.71 0.19
CA GLU A 399 4.22 3.02 1.47
C GLU A 399 5.64 2.47 1.66
N VAL A 400 6.16 1.76 0.66
CA VAL A 400 7.53 1.23 0.68
C VAL A 400 8.58 2.35 0.68
N ASN A 401 8.35 3.46 -0.03
CA ASN A 401 9.23 4.62 0.02
C ASN A 401 9.25 5.26 1.42
N ALA A 402 8.11 5.33 2.11
CA ALA A 402 8.01 5.81 3.48
C ALA A 402 8.73 4.87 4.47
N GLU A 403 8.53 3.55 4.34
CA GLU A 403 9.28 2.55 5.13
C GLU A 403 10.80 2.67 4.92
N LEU A 404 11.25 2.80 3.68
CA LEU A 404 12.66 3.00 3.32
C LEU A 404 13.22 4.34 3.82
N ALA A 405 12.39 5.39 3.89
CA ALA A 405 12.79 6.71 4.37
C ALA A 405 12.88 6.77 5.91
N ALA A 406 12.01 6.05 6.62
CA ALA A 406 12.01 5.96 8.08
C ALA A 406 13.16 5.11 8.65
N ARG A 407 13.82 4.30 7.82
CA ARG A 407 14.91 3.37 8.18
C ARG A 407 16.27 3.80 7.56
N LYS A 408 16.51 5.10 7.46
CA LYS A 408 17.73 5.72 6.92
C LYS A 408 18.84 5.87 7.96
#